data_AF-A0A9P7QM96-F1
#
_entry.id   AF-A0A9P7QM96-F1
#
_cell.length_a   1.000
_cell.length_b   1.000
_cell.length_c   1.000
_cell.angle_alpha   90.00
_cell.angle_beta   90.00
_cell.angle_gamma   90.00
#
_symmetry.space_group_name_H-M   'P 1'
#
loop_
_entity.id
_entity.type
_entity.pdbx_description
1 polymer ?
#
loop_
_entity_poly.entity_id
_entity_poly.type
_entity_poly.pdbx_seq_one_letter_code
_entity_poly.pdbx_strand_id
1 'polypeptide(L)'
;MHSSRFRGIEGRQPRVENELQQERQSTDSLPTRVCNKFMRRRAGSETKVEEKTLEVETLEARLLSLETQMLQEKAQAKERVDGLTRSMQQLEEEKAKLREVILGNSVEQKISDEDIKLRFANLRQQIQALANNAAYDLNRNHVYPRALGDFKTRWSSFSPADRVFHMRSVIFGIIHRHILSRDIFGLDESLFSRQHHREIHLDHALGDFERLLRENDVKETFISDWRLATLKCIETFRPASRDRSAASADIWNVLEVFARHGQDSSKLKSEIRQLCDNAFTLRLLTRQSDDRYQFEIPEAGVEYDPTEGSVEAYGVIGGGKESNIIAIPFCGALMKYTVNGDTEMSCVLEPAQVVVQAKESKNSSYATKDPLIDLIL
;
A
#
# COMPACT_ATOMS: atom_id res chain seq x y z
N MET A 1 -34.69 18.78 -56.42
CA MET A 1 -34.16 19.55 -57.58
C MET A 1 -34.29 18.67 -58.82
N HIS A 2 -35.11 19.15 -59.77
CA HIS A 2 -35.09 18.99 -61.25
C HIS A 2 -34.74 17.63 -61.89
N SER A 3 -35.39 17.14 -62.95
CA SER A 3 -36.41 17.70 -63.84
C SER A 3 -37.14 16.58 -64.60
N SER A 4 -38.46 16.76 -64.69
CA SER A 4 -39.43 16.18 -65.63
C SER A 4 -39.06 16.36 -67.11
N ARG A 5 -39.53 15.43 -67.97
CA ARG A 5 -40.18 15.67 -69.30
C ARG A 5 -40.65 14.33 -69.91
N PHE A 6 -41.93 14.00 -69.88
CA PHE A 6 -43.07 14.37 -70.77
C PHE A 6 -43.12 13.69 -72.15
N ARG A 7 -44.24 12.97 -72.34
CA ARG A 7 -44.79 12.43 -73.59
C ARG A 7 -45.16 13.54 -74.58
N GLY A 8 -45.12 13.20 -75.87
CA GLY A 8 -45.85 13.90 -76.93
C GLY A 8 -46.28 12.90 -78.00
N ILE A 9 -47.59 12.82 -78.25
CA ILE A 9 -48.26 12.14 -79.36
C ILE A 9 -48.99 13.24 -80.14
N GLU A 10 -48.86 13.27 -81.47
CA GLU A 10 -49.73 13.86 -82.52
C GLU A 10 -48.85 13.97 -83.79
N GLY A 11 -49.25 13.75 -85.04
CA GLY A 11 -50.50 13.40 -85.70
C GLY A 11 -50.27 13.42 -87.25
N ARG A 12 -51.11 12.67 -87.98
CA ARG A 12 -51.57 12.83 -89.39
C ARG A 12 -50.58 12.83 -90.60
N GLN A 13 -50.71 11.76 -91.40
CA GLN A 13 -50.87 11.61 -92.89
C GLN A 13 -50.77 12.83 -93.84
N PRO A 14 -50.71 12.66 -95.19
CA PRO A 14 -50.25 11.55 -96.06
C PRO A 14 -49.38 12.04 -97.26
N ARG A 15 -48.62 11.17 -97.94
CA ARG A 15 -48.21 11.39 -99.35
C ARG A 15 -47.90 10.07 -100.06
N VAL A 16 -48.99 9.32 -100.27
CA VAL A 16 -49.10 8.37 -101.37
C VAL A 16 -49.19 9.18 -102.66
N GLU A 17 -48.69 8.66 -103.78
CA GLU A 17 -48.55 9.30 -105.11
C GLU A 17 -47.19 9.96 -105.38
N ASN A 18 -46.13 9.14 -105.50
CA ASN A 18 -45.08 9.38 -106.51
C ASN A 18 -44.08 8.22 -106.74
N GLU A 19 -44.26 7.03 -106.17
CA GLU A 19 -43.33 5.90 -106.35
C GLU A 19 -43.83 4.78 -107.27
N LEU A 20 -44.87 5.03 -108.10
CA LEU A 20 -45.49 3.99 -108.96
C LEU A 20 -45.01 4.00 -110.43
N GLN A 21 -44.01 4.84 -110.77
CA GLN A 21 -43.37 4.83 -112.09
C GLN A 21 -41.88 4.47 -112.08
N GLN A 22 -41.28 4.25 -110.90
CA GLN A 22 -39.89 3.79 -110.75
C GLN A 22 -39.76 2.29 -110.40
N GLU A 23 -40.84 1.51 -110.55
CA GLU A 23 -40.83 0.04 -110.31
C GLU A 23 -40.76 -0.81 -111.58
N ARG A 24 -40.90 -0.24 -112.79
CA ARG A 24 -40.99 -1.03 -114.04
C ARG A 24 -39.66 -1.22 -114.79
N GLN A 25 -38.53 -0.79 -114.24
CA GLN A 25 -37.19 -1.03 -114.82
C GLN A 25 -36.25 -1.84 -113.91
N SER A 26 -36.75 -2.45 -112.83
CA SER A 26 -35.91 -3.22 -111.88
C SER A 26 -36.36 -4.67 -111.69
N THR A 27 -37.10 -5.25 -112.64
CA THR A 27 -37.66 -6.61 -112.52
C THR A 27 -36.73 -7.74 -112.92
N ASP A 28 -35.60 -7.47 -113.59
CA ASP A 28 -34.62 -8.51 -113.93
C ASP A 28 -33.48 -8.67 -112.90
N SER A 29 -33.52 -7.96 -111.77
CA SER A 29 -32.55 -8.12 -110.66
C SER A 29 -33.18 -8.28 -109.26
N LEU A 30 -34.52 -8.40 -109.21
CA LEU A 30 -35.31 -8.50 -107.98
C LEU A 30 -34.98 -9.73 -107.11
N PRO A 31 -34.77 -10.95 -107.67
CA PRO A 31 -34.34 -12.10 -106.88
C PRO A 31 -32.96 -11.87 -106.24
N THR A 32 -32.04 -11.25 -106.98
CA THR A 32 -30.66 -10.99 -106.54
C THR A 32 -30.60 -9.89 -105.47
N ARG A 33 -31.41 -8.83 -105.57
CA ARG A 33 -31.50 -7.75 -104.57
C ARG A 33 -32.12 -8.22 -103.25
N VAL A 34 -33.18 -9.01 -103.31
CA VAL A 34 -33.82 -9.56 -102.10
C VAL A 34 -32.91 -10.57 -101.41
N CYS A 35 -32.26 -11.45 -102.18
CA CYS A 35 -31.29 -12.40 -101.66
C CYS A 35 -30.07 -11.68 -101.03
N ASN A 36 -29.50 -10.67 -101.69
CA ASN A 36 -28.39 -9.90 -101.13
C ASN A 36 -28.77 -9.11 -99.86
N LYS A 37 -29.99 -8.56 -99.77
CA LYS A 37 -30.47 -7.86 -98.57
C LYS A 37 -30.69 -8.83 -97.40
N PHE A 38 -31.19 -10.03 -97.68
CA PHE A 38 -31.36 -11.08 -96.68
C PHE A 38 -30.01 -11.62 -96.19
N MET A 39 -29.07 -11.89 -97.10
CA MET A 39 -27.71 -12.33 -96.77
C MET A 39 -26.93 -11.28 -95.98
N ARG A 40 -27.06 -9.97 -96.30
CA ARG A 40 -26.46 -8.90 -95.48
C ARG A 40 -27.09 -8.77 -94.09
N ARG A 41 -28.41 -8.94 -93.97
CA ARG A 41 -29.09 -8.93 -92.66
C ARG A 41 -28.67 -10.13 -91.82
N ARG A 42 -28.53 -11.30 -92.45
CA ARG A 42 -28.07 -12.53 -91.81
C ARG A 42 -26.62 -12.42 -91.34
N ALA A 43 -25.71 -11.95 -92.21
CA ALA A 43 -24.31 -11.68 -91.82
C ALA A 43 -24.21 -10.60 -90.73
N GLY A 44 -25.05 -9.56 -90.79
CA GLY A 44 -25.13 -8.52 -89.75
C GLY A 44 -25.75 -9.01 -88.43
N SER A 45 -26.61 -10.02 -88.46
CA SER A 45 -27.11 -10.66 -87.24
C SER A 45 -26.13 -11.68 -86.68
N GLU A 46 -25.41 -12.42 -87.53
CA GLU A 46 -24.39 -13.39 -87.12
C GLU A 46 -23.22 -12.68 -86.43
N THR A 47 -22.72 -11.58 -87.00
CA THR A 47 -21.69 -10.73 -86.36
C THR A 47 -22.15 -10.14 -85.02
N LYS A 48 -23.40 -9.67 -84.92
CA LYS A 48 -23.96 -9.20 -83.64
C LYS A 48 -24.12 -10.30 -82.60
N VAL A 49 -24.47 -11.51 -83.04
CA VAL A 49 -24.54 -12.68 -82.15
C VAL A 49 -23.14 -12.98 -81.65
N GLU A 50 -22.14 -13.09 -82.54
CA GLU A 50 -20.74 -13.33 -82.17
C GLU A 50 -20.18 -12.29 -81.19
N GLU A 51 -20.40 -10.99 -81.44
CA GLU A 51 -20.01 -9.93 -80.50
C GLU A 51 -20.65 -10.10 -79.12
N LYS A 52 -21.93 -10.47 -79.08
CA LYS A 52 -22.66 -10.70 -77.82
C LYS A 52 -22.18 -11.95 -77.10
N THR A 53 -21.84 -13.02 -77.83
CA THR A 53 -21.26 -14.23 -77.23
C THR A 53 -19.93 -13.91 -76.57
N LEU A 54 -19.07 -13.13 -77.25
CA LEU A 54 -17.76 -12.72 -76.73
C LEU A 54 -17.88 -11.79 -75.51
N GLU A 55 -18.88 -10.91 -75.50
CA GLU A 55 -19.21 -10.06 -74.35
C GLU A 55 -19.67 -10.90 -73.14
N VAL A 56 -20.51 -11.92 -73.37
CA VAL A 56 -20.97 -12.84 -72.32
C VAL A 56 -19.79 -13.63 -71.74
N GLU A 57 -18.94 -14.22 -72.58
CA GLU A 57 -17.74 -14.95 -72.14
C GLU A 57 -16.80 -14.05 -71.32
N THR A 58 -16.63 -12.79 -71.72
CA THR A 58 -15.81 -11.82 -70.99
C THR A 58 -16.42 -11.46 -69.63
N LEU A 59 -17.74 -11.32 -69.54
CA LEU A 59 -18.44 -11.04 -68.29
C LEU A 59 -18.43 -12.24 -67.36
N GLU A 60 -18.61 -13.46 -67.87
CA GLU A 60 -18.51 -14.70 -67.10
C GLU A 60 -17.11 -14.88 -66.51
N ALA A 61 -16.05 -14.63 -67.29
CA ALA A 61 -14.67 -14.66 -66.80
C ALA A 61 -14.42 -13.64 -65.69
N ARG A 62 -14.98 -12.42 -65.81
CA ARG A 62 -14.89 -11.39 -64.76
C ARG A 62 -15.66 -11.77 -63.50
N LEU A 63 -16.84 -12.36 -63.63
CA LEU A 63 -17.63 -12.83 -62.48
C LEU A 63 -16.90 -13.93 -61.71
N LEU A 64 -16.33 -14.92 -62.42
CA LEU A 64 -15.50 -15.96 -61.82
C LEU A 64 -14.27 -15.40 -61.10
N SER A 65 -13.60 -14.42 -61.72
CA SER A 65 -12.45 -13.74 -61.09
C SER A 65 -12.86 -12.99 -59.81
N LEU A 66 -14.00 -12.28 -59.83
CA LEU A 66 -14.49 -11.51 -58.70
C LEU A 66 -14.95 -12.43 -57.56
N GLU A 67 -15.62 -13.54 -57.88
CA GLU A 67 -16.04 -14.55 -56.91
C GLU A 67 -14.82 -15.19 -56.22
N THR A 68 -13.78 -15.51 -56.99
CA THR A 68 -12.52 -16.03 -56.46
C THR A 68 -11.83 -15.02 -55.54
N GLN A 69 -11.77 -13.74 -55.95
CA GLN A 69 -11.20 -12.68 -55.13
C GLN A 69 -11.98 -12.47 -53.83
N MET A 70 -13.31 -12.45 -53.89
CA MET A 70 -14.16 -12.34 -52.71
C MET A 70 -13.99 -13.51 -51.75
N LEU A 71 -13.87 -14.74 -52.25
CA LEU A 71 -13.61 -15.91 -51.42
C LEU A 71 -12.25 -15.81 -50.74
N GLN A 72 -11.23 -15.33 -51.44
CA GLN A 72 -9.89 -15.12 -50.88
C GLN A 72 -9.88 -14.01 -49.81
N GLU A 73 -10.52 -12.87 -50.07
CA GLU A 73 -10.64 -11.77 -49.10
C GLU A 73 -11.44 -12.21 -47.87
N LYS A 74 -12.52 -12.97 -48.06
CA LYS A 74 -13.30 -13.54 -46.96
C LYS A 74 -12.47 -14.51 -46.11
N ALA A 75 -11.66 -15.36 -46.74
CA ALA A 75 -10.76 -16.27 -46.04
C ALA A 75 -9.70 -15.51 -45.22
N GLN A 76 -9.07 -14.48 -45.81
CA GLN A 76 -8.09 -13.65 -45.11
C GLN A 76 -8.71 -12.84 -43.96
N ALA A 77 -9.90 -12.29 -44.14
CA ALA A 77 -10.60 -11.57 -43.09
C ALA A 77 -10.95 -12.49 -41.92
N LYS A 78 -11.41 -13.71 -42.21
CA LYS A 78 -11.70 -14.72 -41.20
C LYS A 78 -10.44 -15.09 -40.41
N GLU A 79 -9.32 -15.33 -41.08
CA GLU A 79 -8.05 -15.65 -40.42
C GLU A 79 -7.57 -14.51 -39.50
N ARG A 80 -7.70 -13.25 -39.94
CA ARG A 80 -7.37 -12.08 -39.09
C ARG A 80 -8.25 -11.99 -37.85
N VAL A 81 -9.55 -12.23 -37.98
CA VAL A 81 -10.50 -12.22 -36.84
C VAL A 81 -10.16 -13.34 -35.86
N ASP A 82 -9.86 -14.54 -36.35
CA ASP A 82 -9.48 -15.68 -35.51
C ASP A 82 -8.12 -15.44 -34.82
N GLY A 83 -7.20 -14.72 -35.46
CA GLY A 83 -5.94 -14.28 -34.87
C GLY A 83 -6.13 -13.25 -33.76
N LEU A 84 -6.90 -12.19 -34.02
CA LEU A 84 -7.18 -11.14 -33.03
C LEU A 84 -7.94 -11.68 -31.81
N THR A 85 -8.89 -12.60 -32.02
CA THR A 85 -9.66 -13.24 -30.94
C THR A 85 -8.74 -14.02 -29.99
N ARG A 86 -7.75 -14.75 -30.53
CA ARG A 86 -6.75 -15.47 -29.72
C ARG A 86 -5.86 -14.52 -28.92
N SER A 87 -5.40 -13.42 -29.54
CA SER A 87 -4.61 -12.40 -28.82
C SER A 87 -5.42 -11.71 -27.72
N MET A 88 -6.71 -11.42 -27.94
CA MET A 88 -7.59 -10.89 -26.89
C MET A 88 -7.71 -11.85 -25.72
N GLN A 89 -7.93 -13.15 -25.99
CA GLN A 89 -8.02 -14.17 -24.93
C GLN A 89 -6.71 -14.26 -24.13
N GLN A 90 -5.56 -14.26 -24.81
CA GLN A 90 -4.26 -14.27 -24.13
C GLN A 90 -4.06 -13.04 -23.23
N LEU A 91 -4.41 -11.85 -23.72
CA LEU A 91 -4.31 -10.61 -22.93
C LEU A 91 -5.27 -10.60 -21.74
N GLU A 92 -6.48 -11.14 -21.88
CA GLU A 92 -7.42 -11.27 -20.76
C GLU A 92 -6.90 -12.26 -19.71
N GLU A 93 -6.28 -13.36 -20.14
CA GLU A 93 -5.68 -14.36 -19.25
C GLU A 93 -4.43 -13.80 -18.52
N GLU A 94 -3.56 -13.06 -19.21
CA GLU A 94 -2.44 -12.34 -18.61
C GLU A 94 -2.91 -11.26 -17.63
N LYS A 95 -3.96 -10.51 -17.97
CA LYS A 95 -4.59 -9.53 -17.08
C LYS A 95 -5.18 -10.20 -15.84
N ALA A 96 -5.80 -11.36 -15.98
CA ALA A 96 -6.33 -12.13 -14.87
C ALA A 96 -5.19 -12.62 -13.94
N LYS A 97 -4.10 -13.15 -14.51
CA LYS A 97 -2.90 -13.56 -13.74
C LYS A 97 -2.24 -12.39 -13.03
N LEU A 98 -2.10 -11.24 -13.69
CA LEU A 98 -1.59 -10.01 -13.06
C LEU A 98 -2.48 -9.56 -11.91
N ARG A 99 -3.81 -9.59 -12.09
CA ARG A 99 -4.76 -9.31 -11.00
C ARG A 99 -4.64 -10.31 -9.87
N GLU A 100 -4.44 -11.59 -10.14
CA GLU A 100 -4.23 -12.61 -9.11
C GLU A 100 -2.91 -12.41 -8.37
N VAL A 101 -1.82 -12.03 -9.06
CA VAL A 101 -0.54 -11.70 -8.42
C VAL A 101 -0.62 -10.43 -7.58
N ILE A 102 -1.38 -9.42 -8.03
CA ILE A 102 -1.59 -8.18 -7.27
C ILE A 102 -2.52 -8.45 -6.08
N LEU A 103 -3.67 -9.10 -6.30
CA LEU A 103 -4.70 -9.33 -5.27
C LEU A 103 -4.35 -10.46 -4.30
N GLY A 104 -3.69 -11.51 -4.78
CA GLY A 104 -3.17 -12.60 -3.96
C GLY A 104 -2.03 -12.17 -3.04
N ASN A 105 -1.39 -11.03 -3.33
CA ASN A 105 -0.44 -10.36 -2.44
C ASN A 105 -1.07 -9.25 -1.59
N SER A 106 -2.30 -8.79 -1.90
CA SER A 106 -2.94 -7.64 -1.27
C SER A 106 -4.09 -7.99 -0.33
N VAL A 107 -4.19 -9.25 0.13
CA VAL A 107 -4.86 -9.53 1.41
C VAL A 107 -3.86 -9.24 2.53
N GLU A 108 -3.26 -8.05 2.49
CA GLU A 108 -2.68 -7.43 3.66
C GLU A 108 -3.88 -7.21 4.59
N GLN A 109 -3.94 -7.96 5.69
CA GLN A 109 -4.78 -7.56 6.81
C GLN A 109 -4.32 -6.17 7.17
N LYS A 110 -5.01 -5.15 6.65
CA LYS A 110 -4.71 -3.76 6.95
C LYS A 110 -4.82 -3.63 8.46
N ILE A 111 -3.66 -3.55 9.11
CA ILE A 111 -3.55 -3.45 10.56
C ILE A 111 -4.33 -2.21 10.96
N SER A 112 -5.38 -2.39 11.76
CA SER A 112 -6.25 -1.28 12.13
C SER A 112 -5.61 -0.45 13.24
N ASP A 113 -5.84 0.87 13.21
CA ASP A 113 -5.40 1.77 14.28
C ASP A 113 -5.93 1.30 15.65
N GLU A 114 -7.14 0.74 15.70
CA GLU A 114 -7.73 0.20 16.93
C GLU A 114 -6.99 -1.04 17.46
N ASP A 115 -6.47 -1.91 16.59
CA ASP A 115 -5.65 -3.05 17.03
C ASP A 115 -4.32 -2.59 17.63
N ILE A 116 -3.68 -1.57 17.03
CA ILE A 116 -2.44 -0.97 17.53
C ILE A 116 -2.71 -0.29 18.88
N LYS A 117 -3.76 0.52 18.98
CA LYS A 117 -4.18 1.19 20.23
C LYS A 117 -4.47 0.18 21.33
N LEU A 118 -5.23 -0.89 21.03
CA LEU A 118 -5.55 -1.93 22.00
C LEU A 118 -4.29 -2.63 22.52
N ARG A 119 -3.35 -2.98 21.64
CA ARG A 119 -2.07 -3.59 22.04
C ARG A 119 -1.21 -2.64 22.85
N PHE A 120 -1.19 -1.36 22.52
CA PHE A 120 -0.46 -0.37 23.29
C PHE A 120 -1.09 -0.13 24.67
N ALA A 121 -2.42 -0.06 24.76
CA ALA A 121 -3.15 0.01 26.02
C ALA A 121 -2.87 -1.21 26.90
N ASN A 122 -2.86 -2.42 26.32
CA ASN A 122 -2.50 -3.64 27.03
C ASN A 122 -1.05 -3.61 27.55
N LEU A 123 -0.11 -3.07 26.76
CA LEU A 123 1.27 -2.87 27.18
C LEU A 123 1.35 -1.94 28.41
N ARG A 124 0.62 -0.81 28.38
CA ARG A 124 0.52 0.12 29.52
C ARG A 124 0.00 -0.55 30.78
N GLN A 125 -1.04 -1.36 30.64
CA GLN A 125 -1.63 -2.11 31.76
C GLN A 125 -0.66 -3.15 32.33
N GLN A 126 0.11 -3.85 31.49
CA GLN A 126 1.14 -4.79 31.95
C GLN A 126 2.27 -4.08 32.70
N ILE A 127 2.73 -2.93 32.21
CA ILE A 127 3.72 -2.10 32.92
C ILE A 127 3.18 -1.66 34.27
N GLN A 128 1.92 -1.21 34.32
CA GLN A 128 1.27 -0.82 35.58
C GLN A 128 1.16 -2.02 36.55
N ALA A 129 0.74 -3.19 36.07
CA ALA A 129 0.62 -4.39 36.90
C ALA A 129 1.98 -4.83 37.45
N LEU A 130 3.02 -4.80 36.62
CA LEU A 130 4.38 -5.13 37.02
C LEU A 130 4.91 -4.13 38.07
N ALA A 131 4.78 -2.83 37.84
CA ALA A 131 5.22 -1.80 38.78
C ALA A 131 4.49 -1.88 40.13
N ASN A 132 3.23 -2.31 40.15
CA ASN A 132 2.43 -2.48 41.37
C ASN A 132 2.48 -3.90 41.96
N ASN A 133 3.33 -4.80 41.43
CA ASN A 133 3.36 -6.18 41.89
C ASN A 133 3.78 -6.26 43.36
N ALA A 134 2.96 -6.93 44.18
CA ALA A 134 3.18 -7.06 45.63
C ALA A 134 4.49 -7.78 46.00
N ALA A 135 5.10 -8.50 45.06
CA ALA A 135 6.42 -9.09 45.20
C ALA A 135 7.54 -8.03 45.35
N TYR A 136 7.28 -6.78 44.96
CA TYR A 136 8.18 -5.65 45.14
C TYR A 136 7.88 -4.89 46.44
N ASP A 137 8.95 -4.42 47.08
CA ASP A 137 8.90 -3.56 48.26
C ASP A 137 9.48 -2.18 47.92
N LEU A 138 8.64 -1.36 47.28
CA LEU A 138 9.01 -0.01 46.84
C LEU A 138 9.22 0.97 48.00
N ASN A 139 8.83 0.59 49.23
CA ASN A 139 9.01 1.41 50.42
C ASN A 139 10.43 1.35 50.98
N ARG A 140 11.30 0.47 50.47
CA ARG A 140 12.69 0.39 50.89
C ARG A 140 13.45 1.67 50.52
N ASN A 141 13.96 2.36 51.55
CA ASN A 141 14.72 3.60 51.39
C ASN A 141 16.23 3.38 51.15
N HIS A 142 16.72 2.14 51.31
CA HIS A 142 18.15 1.80 51.24
C HIS A 142 18.48 0.80 50.13
N VAL A 143 17.74 0.86 49.03
CA VAL A 143 18.02 0.01 47.88
C VAL A 143 19.19 0.60 47.10
N TYR A 144 20.25 -0.19 46.93
CA TYR A 144 21.45 0.19 46.19
C TYR A 144 21.45 -0.48 44.81
N PRO A 145 20.81 0.09 43.77
CA PRO A 145 21.13 -0.33 42.43
C PRO A 145 22.57 0.14 42.12
N ARG A 146 23.51 -0.81 42.05
CA ARG A 146 24.94 -0.54 41.77
C ARG A 146 25.19 0.15 40.43
N ALA A 147 24.18 0.26 39.57
CA ALA A 147 24.29 0.68 38.18
C ALA A 147 23.69 2.07 37.84
N LEU A 148 23.08 2.80 38.79
CA LEU A 148 22.18 3.91 38.43
C LEU A 148 22.48 5.29 39.05
N GLY A 149 23.66 5.55 39.63
CA GLY A 149 24.09 6.91 40.00
C GLY A 149 23.05 7.77 40.76
N ASP A 150 22.65 8.90 40.16
CA ASP A 150 21.71 9.93 40.69
C ASP A 150 20.31 9.40 41.06
N PHE A 151 19.96 8.19 40.63
CA PHE A 151 18.73 7.50 40.99
C PHE A 151 18.53 7.38 42.51
N LYS A 152 19.62 7.25 43.27
CA LYS A 152 19.58 7.10 44.74
C LYS A 152 19.00 8.32 45.45
N THR A 153 19.39 9.53 45.03
CA THR A 153 19.05 10.77 45.74
C THR A 153 17.58 11.14 45.52
N ARG A 154 17.02 10.77 44.36
CA ARG A 154 15.62 11.04 44.01
C ARG A 154 14.66 9.98 44.57
N TRP A 155 15.03 8.69 44.59
CA TRP A 155 14.12 7.63 45.09
C TRP A 155 13.63 7.86 46.52
N SER A 156 14.53 8.27 47.43
CA SER A 156 14.18 8.55 48.83
C SER A 156 13.31 9.80 48.99
N SER A 157 13.35 10.73 48.04
CA SER A 157 12.53 11.95 48.04
C SER A 157 11.09 11.71 47.59
N PHE A 158 10.84 10.63 46.84
CA PHE A 158 9.50 10.30 46.38
C PHE A 158 8.64 9.67 47.48
N SER A 159 7.38 10.10 47.53
CA SER A 159 6.36 9.43 48.35
C SER A 159 6.13 8.00 47.83
N PRO A 160 5.57 7.09 48.65
CA PRO A 160 5.23 5.75 48.20
C PRO A 160 4.38 5.71 46.91
N ALA A 161 3.46 6.66 46.74
CA ALA A 161 2.64 6.77 45.54
C ALA A 161 3.47 7.22 44.32
N ASP A 162 4.34 8.21 44.50
CA ASP A 162 5.21 8.73 43.43
C ASP A 162 6.21 7.68 42.93
N ARG A 163 6.69 6.81 43.82
CA ARG A 163 7.61 5.71 43.49
C ARG A 163 7.02 4.73 42.48
N VAL A 164 5.71 4.51 42.50
CA VAL A 164 5.03 3.66 41.51
C VAL A 164 5.09 4.30 40.13
N PHE A 165 4.81 5.60 40.01
CA PHE A 165 4.92 6.31 38.74
C PHE A 165 6.36 6.35 38.22
N HIS A 166 7.33 6.56 39.11
CA HIS A 166 8.74 6.48 38.74
C HIS A 166 9.11 5.07 38.25
N MET A 167 8.63 4.01 38.93
CA MET A 167 8.88 2.63 38.48
C MET A 167 8.29 2.34 37.10
N ARG A 168 7.06 2.81 36.84
CA ARG A 168 6.44 2.72 35.51
C ARG A 168 7.28 3.43 34.44
N SER A 169 7.78 4.63 34.76
CA SER A 169 8.66 5.41 33.89
C SER A 169 9.94 4.67 33.55
N VAL A 170 10.61 4.07 34.53
CA VAL A 170 11.84 3.31 34.29
C VAL A 170 11.58 2.08 33.41
N ILE A 171 10.53 1.30 33.71
CA ILE A 171 10.17 0.13 32.90
C ILE A 171 9.85 0.56 31.46
N PHE A 172 9.01 1.59 31.28
CA PHE A 172 8.65 2.09 29.96
C PHE A 172 9.85 2.64 29.21
N GLY A 173 10.73 3.42 29.86
CA GLY A 173 11.93 3.98 29.26
C GLY A 173 12.87 2.90 28.72
N ILE A 174 13.06 1.81 29.47
CA ILE A 174 13.86 0.66 28.99
C ILE A 174 13.18 0.01 27.77
N ILE A 175 11.88 -0.27 27.84
CA ILE A 175 11.13 -0.84 26.70
C ILE A 175 11.21 0.07 25.47
N HIS A 176 11.06 1.38 25.67
CA HIS A 176 11.11 2.37 24.60
C HIS A 176 12.48 2.40 23.94
N ARG A 177 13.55 2.56 24.72
CA ARG A 177 14.92 2.60 24.22
C ARG A 177 15.31 1.34 23.44
N HIS A 178 14.99 0.17 23.99
CA HIS A 178 15.45 -1.09 23.42
C HIS A 178 14.57 -1.62 22.30
N ILE A 179 13.28 -1.25 22.27
CA ILE A 179 12.28 -1.85 21.39
C ILE A 179 11.50 -0.78 20.63
N LEU A 180 10.70 0.05 21.30
CA LEU A 180 9.68 0.87 20.63
C LEU A 180 10.26 2.02 19.78
N SER A 181 11.41 2.58 20.15
CA SER A 181 12.09 3.66 19.43
C SER A 181 12.90 3.18 18.23
N ARG A 182 13.15 1.88 18.11
CA ARG A 182 14.05 1.32 17.10
C ARG A 182 13.28 0.92 15.85
N ASP A 183 13.85 1.14 14.68
CA ASP A 183 13.32 0.64 13.39
C ASP A 183 13.69 -0.84 13.20
N ILE A 184 13.10 -1.72 14.03
CA ILE A 184 13.35 -3.17 13.99
C ILE A 184 12.67 -3.84 12.79
N PHE A 185 13.28 -4.92 12.30
CA PHE A 185 12.78 -5.72 11.19
C PHE A 185 12.51 -7.19 11.54
N GLY A 186 12.76 -7.60 12.78
CA GLY A 186 12.40 -8.93 13.27
C GLY A 186 13.49 -9.98 13.09
N LEU A 187 14.72 -9.58 12.76
CA LEU A 187 15.88 -10.47 12.61
C LEU A 187 16.67 -10.67 13.92
N ASP A 188 16.37 -9.90 14.96
CA ASP A 188 17.07 -9.95 16.25
C ASP A 188 16.70 -11.24 17.04
N GLU A 189 17.17 -12.42 16.60
CA GLU A 189 17.03 -13.65 17.39
C GLU A 189 18.11 -14.75 17.17
N SER A 190 19.09 -14.86 18.09
CA SER A 190 19.32 -16.08 18.93
C SER A 190 20.56 -15.98 19.84
N LEU A 191 20.49 -16.66 20.98
CA LEU A 191 21.45 -16.58 22.09
C LEU A 191 22.68 -17.49 21.95
N PHE A 192 22.82 -18.35 20.92
CA PHE A 192 23.81 -19.44 21.01
C PHE A 192 24.58 -19.83 19.74
N SER A 193 24.75 -18.96 18.74
CA SER A 193 25.66 -19.28 17.61
C SER A 193 26.42 -18.06 17.06
N ARG A 194 27.56 -18.31 16.40
CA ARG A 194 28.38 -17.27 15.75
C ARG A 194 27.69 -16.64 14.53
N GLN A 195 26.63 -17.25 14.01
CA GLN A 195 25.84 -16.71 12.90
C GLN A 195 24.99 -15.49 13.33
N HIS A 196 24.76 -15.33 14.64
CA HIS A 196 23.84 -14.37 15.25
C HIS A 196 24.27 -12.92 15.20
N HIS A 197 25.56 -12.64 15.34
CA HIS A 197 26.02 -11.25 15.22
C HIS A 197 25.66 -10.67 13.85
N ARG A 198 25.67 -11.48 12.79
CA ARG A 198 25.31 -11.00 11.44
C ARG A 198 23.84 -10.59 11.34
N GLU A 199 22.93 -11.35 11.95
CA GLU A 199 21.49 -11.07 11.91
C GLU A 199 21.15 -9.81 12.71
N ILE A 200 21.71 -9.66 13.91
CA ILE A 200 21.54 -8.46 14.74
C ILE A 200 22.14 -7.23 14.04
N HIS A 201 23.35 -7.36 13.51
CA HIS A 201 23.97 -6.27 12.74
C HIS A 201 23.17 -5.92 11.48
N LEU A 202 22.56 -6.91 10.83
CA LEU A 202 21.70 -6.68 9.67
C LEU A 202 20.42 -5.94 10.08
N ASP A 203 19.74 -6.35 11.15
CA ASP A 203 18.55 -5.66 11.67
C ASP A 203 18.85 -4.19 11.97
N HIS A 204 19.98 -3.93 12.65
CA HIS A 204 20.42 -2.57 12.97
C HIS A 204 20.79 -1.79 11.70
N ALA A 205 21.49 -2.42 10.75
CA ALA A 205 21.85 -1.78 9.49
C ALA A 205 20.63 -1.44 8.63
N LEU A 206 19.59 -2.28 8.63
CA LEU A 206 18.32 -1.98 7.97
C LEU A 206 17.62 -0.80 8.63
N GLY A 207 17.56 -0.77 9.97
CA GLY A 207 17.01 0.37 10.71
C GLY A 207 17.78 1.68 10.45
N ASP A 208 19.12 1.63 10.46
CA ASP A 208 19.97 2.78 10.17
C ASP A 208 19.85 3.23 8.71
N PHE A 209 19.69 2.29 7.77
CA PHE A 209 19.42 2.63 6.37
C PHE A 209 18.08 3.33 6.20
N GLU A 210 17.02 2.88 6.88
CA GLU A 210 15.73 3.58 6.86
C GLU A 210 15.86 5.01 7.41
N ARG A 211 16.57 5.18 8.52
CA ARG A 211 16.85 6.50 9.09
C ARG A 211 17.57 7.39 8.08
N LEU A 212 18.60 6.84 7.40
CA LEU A 212 19.33 7.56 6.36
C LEU A 212 18.43 7.98 5.19
N LEU A 213 17.49 7.12 4.76
CA LEU A 213 16.52 7.48 3.71
C LEU A 213 15.68 8.70 4.13
N ARG A 214 15.21 8.75 5.39
CA ARG A 214 14.47 9.90 5.92
C ARG A 214 15.33 11.16 6.00
N GLU A 215 16.57 11.04 6.47
CA GLU A 215 17.53 12.16 6.56
C GLU A 215 17.91 12.75 5.19
N ASN A 216 17.71 12.00 4.11
CA ASN A 216 17.95 12.44 2.73
C ASN A 216 16.67 12.81 1.98
N ASP A 217 15.58 13.12 2.70
CA ASP A 217 14.30 13.57 2.15
C ASP A 217 13.69 12.61 1.11
N VAL A 218 13.95 11.30 1.24
CA VAL A 218 13.27 10.29 0.41
C VAL A 218 11.80 10.27 0.80
N LYS A 219 10.90 10.30 -0.19
CA LYS A 219 9.46 10.29 0.06
C LYS A 219 9.06 9.08 0.91
N GLU A 220 8.29 9.32 1.97
CA GLU A 220 7.88 8.27 2.92
C GLU A 220 7.12 7.12 2.24
N THR A 221 6.43 7.36 1.12
CA THR A 221 5.81 6.27 0.33
C THR A 221 6.85 5.25 -0.16
N PHE A 222 8.02 5.69 -0.64
CA PHE A 222 9.09 4.78 -1.05
C PHE A 222 9.75 4.09 0.14
N ILE A 223 9.86 4.79 1.28
CA ILE A 223 10.40 4.22 2.51
C ILE A 223 9.48 3.12 3.03
N SER A 224 8.17 3.35 3.04
CA SER A 224 7.16 2.37 3.41
C SER A 224 7.18 1.15 2.48
N ASP A 225 7.16 1.36 1.17
CA ASP A 225 7.23 0.26 0.18
C ASP A 225 8.47 -0.62 0.41
N TRP A 226 9.64 0.01 0.60
CA TRP A 226 10.88 -0.69 0.89
C TRP A 226 10.82 -1.44 2.24
N ARG A 227 10.29 -0.81 3.28
CA ARG A 227 10.14 -1.42 4.62
C ARG A 227 9.26 -2.66 4.55
N LEU A 228 8.07 -2.55 3.93
CA LEU A 228 7.12 -3.65 3.81
C LEU A 228 7.67 -4.79 2.95
N ALA A 229 8.31 -4.47 1.82
CA ALA A 229 8.99 -5.47 1.00
C ALA A 229 10.09 -6.20 1.79
N THR A 230 10.87 -5.47 2.58
CA THR A 230 11.94 -6.03 3.44
C THR A 230 11.38 -6.94 4.52
N LEU A 231 10.33 -6.50 5.24
CA LEU A 231 9.64 -7.33 6.24
C LEU A 231 9.07 -8.60 5.63
N LYS A 232 8.42 -8.50 4.46
CA LYS A 232 7.88 -9.65 3.72
C LYS A 232 8.99 -10.63 3.33
N CYS A 233 10.15 -10.13 2.88
CA CYS A 233 11.31 -10.98 2.64
C CYS A 233 11.75 -11.71 3.92
N ILE A 234 11.89 -10.99 5.04
CA ILE A 234 12.31 -11.56 6.33
C ILE A 234 11.35 -12.66 6.81
N GLU A 235 10.03 -12.42 6.70
CA GLU A 235 9.00 -13.40 7.05
C GLU A 235 9.15 -14.71 6.27
N THR A 236 9.58 -14.66 4.99
CA THR A 236 9.83 -15.87 4.19
C THR A 236 11.09 -16.63 4.62
N PHE A 237 12.09 -15.94 5.17
CA PHE A 237 13.28 -16.59 5.73
C PHE A 237 12.95 -17.27 7.06
N ARG A 238 12.13 -16.62 7.90
CA ARG A 238 11.75 -17.13 9.21
C ARG A 238 10.55 -16.35 9.77
N PRO A 239 9.57 -17.00 10.41
CA PRO A 239 8.56 -16.29 11.19
C PRO A 239 9.22 -15.50 12.34
N ALA A 240 8.72 -14.29 12.59
CA ALA A 240 9.29 -13.36 13.58
C ALA A 240 9.43 -14.00 14.97
N SER A 241 10.62 -13.81 15.55
CA SER A 241 11.08 -14.21 16.89
C SER A 241 10.30 -13.62 18.06
N ARG A 242 10.47 -14.16 19.28
CA ARG A 242 10.18 -13.46 20.55
C ARG A 242 11.16 -12.30 20.77
N ASP A 243 10.88 -11.41 21.72
CA ASP A 243 11.85 -10.38 22.10
C ASP A 243 13.05 -11.02 22.81
N ARG A 244 14.24 -10.65 22.34
CA ARG A 244 15.52 -10.99 22.99
C ARG A 244 16.41 -9.79 23.22
N SER A 245 15.82 -8.59 23.14
CA SER A 245 16.52 -7.37 23.51
C SER A 245 17.07 -7.45 24.94
N ALA A 246 18.07 -6.62 25.23
CA ALA A 246 18.57 -6.44 26.59
C ALA A 246 17.49 -5.90 27.56
N ALA A 247 16.34 -5.44 27.06
CA ALA A 247 15.28 -4.83 27.86
C ALA A 247 14.85 -5.70 29.02
N SER A 248 14.60 -7.00 28.78
CA SER A 248 14.14 -7.89 29.85
C SER A 248 15.16 -8.08 30.97
N ALA A 249 16.45 -8.12 30.62
CA ALA A 249 17.54 -8.21 31.58
C ALA A 249 17.71 -6.88 32.33
N ASP A 250 17.64 -5.75 31.63
CA ASP A 250 17.81 -4.42 32.22
C ASP A 250 16.65 -4.07 33.16
N ILE A 251 15.40 -4.38 32.77
CA ILE A 251 14.23 -4.27 33.65
C ILE A 251 14.41 -5.14 34.89
N TRP A 252 14.86 -6.40 34.73
CA TRP A 252 15.10 -7.28 35.87
C TRP A 252 16.18 -6.72 36.80
N ASN A 253 17.31 -6.24 36.26
CA ASN A 253 18.40 -5.66 37.04
C ASN A 253 17.95 -4.44 37.87
N VAL A 254 16.98 -3.66 37.36
CA VAL A 254 16.36 -2.56 38.11
C VAL A 254 15.39 -3.08 39.17
N LEU A 255 14.57 -4.09 38.84
CA LEU A 255 13.50 -4.55 39.73
C LEU A 255 13.96 -5.51 40.83
N GLU A 256 15.05 -6.26 40.59
CA GLU A 256 15.52 -7.30 41.51
C GLU A 256 15.88 -6.76 42.89
N VAL A 257 16.37 -5.52 42.94
CA VAL A 257 16.76 -4.87 44.18
C VAL A 257 15.56 -4.52 45.07
N PHE A 258 14.37 -4.44 44.47
CA PHE A 258 13.10 -4.24 45.18
C PHE A 258 12.37 -5.55 45.49
N ALA A 259 12.81 -6.69 44.96
CA ALA A 259 12.16 -7.96 45.20
C ALA A 259 12.20 -8.34 46.70
N ARG A 260 11.06 -8.80 47.22
CA ARG A 260 10.96 -9.35 48.57
C ARG A 260 11.72 -10.68 48.66
N HIS A 261 12.36 -10.92 49.80
CA HIS A 261 13.02 -12.20 50.07
C HIS A 261 12.01 -13.34 50.00
N GLY A 262 12.40 -14.46 49.38
CA GLY A 262 11.55 -15.66 49.24
C GLY A 262 10.51 -15.59 48.11
N GLN A 263 10.46 -14.52 47.32
CA GLN A 263 9.61 -14.47 46.13
C GLN A 263 10.17 -15.31 44.99
N ASP A 264 9.26 -15.89 44.20
CA ASP A 264 9.63 -16.65 43.00
C ASP A 264 10.09 -15.70 41.89
N SER A 265 11.40 -15.47 41.84
CA SER A 265 12.04 -14.67 40.78
C SER A 265 11.80 -15.21 39.37
N SER A 266 11.51 -16.50 39.21
CA SER A 266 11.31 -17.11 37.89
C SER A 266 10.00 -16.63 37.26
N LYS A 267 8.94 -16.49 38.08
CA LYS A 267 7.65 -15.93 37.65
C LYS A 267 7.79 -14.47 37.21
N LEU A 268 8.42 -13.62 38.02
CA LEU A 268 8.63 -12.21 37.68
C LEU A 268 9.46 -12.05 36.41
N LYS A 269 10.54 -12.83 36.25
CA LYS A 269 11.33 -12.84 35.02
C LYS A 269 10.50 -13.27 33.81
N SER A 270 9.58 -14.22 33.97
CA SER A 270 8.67 -14.64 32.90
C SER A 270 7.70 -13.53 32.52
N GLU A 271 7.12 -12.82 33.50
CA GLU A 271 6.23 -11.68 33.27
C GLU A 271 6.96 -10.53 32.55
N ILE A 272 8.19 -10.22 32.96
CA ILE A 272 9.04 -9.22 32.29
C ILE A 272 9.33 -9.62 30.85
N ARG A 273 9.69 -10.88 30.59
CA ARG A 273 9.92 -11.36 29.22
C ARG A 273 8.67 -11.24 28.37
N GLN A 274 7.52 -11.67 28.90
CA GLN A 274 6.25 -11.56 28.18
C GLN A 274 5.89 -10.10 27.87
N LEU A 275 6.15 -9.17 28.79
CA LEU A 275 5.98 -7.75 28.57
C LEU A 275 6.85 -7.24 27.40
N CYS A 276 8.11 -7.67 27.34
CA CYS A 276 9.02 -7.27 26.25
C CYS A 276 8.63 -7.95 24.92
N ASP A 277 8.22 -9.21 24.93
CA ASP A 277 7.68 -9.92 23.76
C ASP A 277 6.46 -9.19 23.17
N ASN A 278 5.56 -8.70 24.04
CA ASN A 278 4.40 -7.93 23.62
C ASN A 278 4.78 -6.57 23.04
N ALA A 279 5.77 -5.88 23.62
CA ALA A 279 6.28 -4.62 23.09
C ALA A 279 6.95 -4.81 21.71
N PHE A 280 7.72 -5.88 21.54
CA PHE A 280 8.36 -6.23 20.28
C PHE A 280 7.34 -6.58 19.21
N THR A 281 6.34 -7.38 19.57
CA THR A 281 5.21 -7.71 18.69
C THR A 281 4.46 -6.44 18.27
N LEU A 282 4.17 -5.54 19.21
CA LEU A 282 3.54 -4.26 18.91
C LEU A 282 4.42 -3.43 17.96
N ARG A 283 5.73 -3.37 18.19
CA ARG A 283 6.63 -2.61 17.33
C ARG A 283 6.66 -3.19 15.91
N LEU A 284 6.82 -4.51 15.74
CA LEU A 284 6.74 -5.13 14.42
C LEU A 284 5.41 -4.88 13.73
N LEU A 285 4.29 -4.98 14.47
CA LEU A 285 2.97 -4.67 13.94
C LEU A 285 2.89 -3.24 13.40
N THR A 286 3.39 -2.25 14.13
CA THR A 286 3.41 -0.87 13.63
C THR A 286 4.27 -0.68 12.39
N ARG A 287 5.30 -1.52 12.20
CA ARG A 287 6.24 -1.45 11.07
C ARG A 287 5.70 -2.13 9.82
N GLN A 288 4.77 -3.07 9.99
CA GLN A 288 4.00 -3.74 8.93
C GLN A 288 2.85 -2.87 8.38
N SER A 289 2.68 -1.64 8.87
CA SER A 289 1.72 -0.68 8.34
C SER A 289 2.35 0.25 7.31
N ASP A 290 1.53 0.73 6.37
CA ASP A 290 1.89 1.80 5.44
C ASP A 290 2.20 3.10 6.19
N ASP A 291 1.42 3.38 7.23
CA ASP A 291 1.54 4.60 8.03
C ASP A 291 2.74 4.49 8.97
N ARG A 292 3.37 5.63 9.26
CA ARG A 292 4.47 5.68 10.23
C ARG A 292 3.90 5.84 11.63
N TYR A 293 4.27 4.95 12.54
CA TYR A 293 3.95 5.09 13.97
C TYR A 293 5.21 5.32 14.78
N GLN A 294 5.10 6.21 15.76
CA GLN A 294 6.16 6.46 16.75
C GLN A 294 5.60 6.45 18.16
N PHE A 295 6.49 6.17 19.10
CA PHE A 295 6.21 6.22 20.53
C PHE A 295 7.02 7.38 21.10
N GLU A 296 6.37 8.51 21.38
CA GLU A 296 7.06 9.74 21.80
C GLU A 296 6.99 9.91 23.32
N ILE A 297 8.13 10.18 23.96
CA ILE A 297 8.19 10.46 25.40
C ILE A 297 8.38 11.97 25.56
N PRO A 298 7.46 12.70 26.19
CA PRO A 298 7.66 14.13 26.43
C PRO A 298 8.76 14.33 27.46
N GLU A 299 9.52 15.42 27.33
CA GLU A 299 10.62 15.74 28.22
C GLU A 299 10.14 16.18 29.61
N ALA A 300 10.85 15.74 30.66
CA ALA A 300 10.60 16.20 32.02
C ALA A 300 11.00 17.68 32.17
N GLY A 301 10.20 18.45 32.89
CA GLY A 301 10.39 19.88 33.11
C GLY A 301 9.79 20.78 32.02
N VAL A 302 9.28 20.21 30.93
CA VAL A 302 8.59 20.95 29.87
C VAL A 302 7.15 21.26 30.27
N GLU A 303 6.68 22.45 29.90
CA GLU A 303 5.28 22.83 30.01
C GLU A 303 4.48 22.25 28.83
N TYR A 304 3.40 21.52 29.11
CA TYR A 304 2.50 20.99 28.08
C TYR A 304 1.19 21.81 28.02
N ASP A 305 0.57 21.85 26.85
CA ASP A 305 -0.76 22.42 26.67
C ASP A 305 -1.83 21.31 26.82
N PRO A 306 -2.69 21.36 27.85
CA PRO A 306 -3.77 20.39 28.02
C PRO A 306 -4.79 20.37 26.87
N THR A 307 -4.83 21.43 26.03
CA THR A 307 -5.76 21.54 24.91
C THR A 307 -5.28 20.82 23.64
N GLU A 308 -3.98 20.53 23.52
CA GLU A 308 -3.42 19.78 22.39
C GLU A 308 -3.81 18.30 22.41
N GLY A 309 -4.11 17.75 23.60
CA GLY A 309 -4.49 16.33 23.76
C GLY A 309 -3.35 15.34 23.53
N SER A 310 -2.09 15.79 23.42
CA SER A 310 -0.89 14.97 23.27
C SER A 310 -0.42 14.34 24.60
N VAL A 311 -0.83 14.95 25.73
CA VAL A 311 -0.43 14.58 27.08
C VAL A 311 -1.66 14.50 27.99
N GLU A 312 -1.71 13.46 28.82
CA GLU A 312 -2.71 13.23 29.86
C GLU A 312 -2.03 13.16 31.24
N ALA A 313 -2.42 14.05 32.15
CA ALA A 313 -1.91 14.07 33.52
C ALA A 313 -2.70 13.11 34.41
N TYR A 314 -1.99 12.22 35.11
CA TYR A 314 -2.57 11.22 36.02
C TYR A 314 -2.42 11.56 37.49
N GLY A 315 -1.64 12.59 37.81
CA GLY A 315 -1.37 12.97 39.19
C GLY A 315 -0.41 14.12 39.32
N VAL A 316 -0.28 14.60 40.55
CA VAL A 316 0.62 15.68 40.92
C VAL A 316 1.66 15.12 41.87
N ILE A 317 2.94 15.31 41.55
CA ILE A 317 4.04 14.81 42.37
C ILE A 317 4.00 15.47 43.76
N GLY A 318 4.00 14.67 44.82
CA GLY A 318 3.81 15.16 46.19
C GLY A 318 2.40 15.72 46.49
N GLY A 319 1.45 15.63 45.56
CA GLY A 319 0.08 16.15 45.70
C GLY A 319 -0.07 17.65 45.46
N GLY A 320 -1.25 18.19 45.78
CA GLY A 320 -1.57 19.62 45.61
C GLY A 320 -2.23 19.95 44.27
N LYS A 321 -2.15 21.22 43.85
CA LYS A 321 -2.81 21.71 42.63
C LYS A 321 -1.95 21.45 41.40
N GLU A 322 -2.56 20.80 40.42
CA GLU A 322 -1.98 20.46 39.12
C GLU A 322 -1.38 21.70 38.41
N SER A 323 -0.13 21.60 38.00
CA SER A 323 0.54 22.52 37.06
C SER A 323 0.62 21.90 35.67
N ASN A 324 1.06 22.69 34.70
CA ASN A 324 1.28 22.21 33.34
C ASN A 324 2.73 21.75 33.11
N ILE A 325 3.55 21.63 34.16
CA ILE A 325 4.95 21.22 34.04
C ILE A 325 5.08 19.73 34.30
N ILE A 326 5.60 18.99 33.32
CA ILE A 326 5.83 17.55 33.45
C ILE A 326 6.89 17.30 34.52
N ALA A 327 6.58 16.45 35.50
CA ALA A 327 7.54 15.99 36.50
C ALA A 327 8.14 14.64 36.10
N ILE A 328 7.28 13.67 35.77
CA ILE A 328 7.70 12.31 35.40
C ILE A 328 6.84 11.84 34.23
N PRO A 329 7.41 11.72 33.01
CA PRO A 329 6.76 10.97 31.94
C PRO A 329 6.88 9.48 32.24
N PHE A 330 5.76 8.78 32.42
CA PHE A 330 5.80 7.36 32.76
C PHE A 330 5.23 6.44 31.69
N CYS A 331 4.62 7.00 30.65
CA CYS A 331 4.37 6.32 29.38
C CYS A 331 4.32 7.33 28.25
N GLY A 332 4.91 6.99 27.09
CA GLY A 332 4.89 7.84 25.90
C GLY A 332 3.53 7.87 25.18
N ALA A 333 3.38 8.81 24.27
CA ALA A 333 2.27 8.92 23.33
C ALA A 333 2.45 7.91 22.18
N LEU A 334 1.35 7.38 21.65
CA LEU A 334 1.34 6.69 20.37
C LEU A 334 0.95 7.68 19.29
N MET A 335 1.89 7.99 18.42
CA MET A 335 1.75 8.95 17.34
C MET A 335 1.63 8.21 16.01
N LYS A 336 0.74 8.68 15.15
CA LYS A 336 0.60 8.23 13.76
C LYS A 336 0.91 9.41 12.84
N TYR A 337 1.75 9.19 11.84
CA TYR A 337 2.08 10.18 10.81
C TYR A 337 1.56 9.66 9.48
N THR A 338 0.66 10.43 8.88
CA THR A 338 0.08 10.15 7.58
C THR A 338 0.58 11.17 6.56
N VAL A 339 0.81 10.71 5.34
CA VAL A 339 1.26 11.56 4.25
C VAL A 339 0.05 11.97 3.43
N ASN A 340 -0.27 13.27 3.40
CA ASN A 340 -1.30 13.82 2.56
C ASN A 340 -0.67 14.76 1.51
N GLY A 341 -0.34 14.20 0.35
CA GLY A 341 0.45 14.89 -0.68
C GLY A 341 1.90 15.06 -0.20
N ASP A 342 2.36 16.32 -0.11
CA ASP A 342 3.71 16.65 0.37
C ASP A 342 3.71 17.08 1.86
N THR A 343 2.57 17.01 2.55
CA THR A 343 2.45 17.39 3.98
C THR A 343 2.28 16.15 4.85
N GLU A 344 3.14 16.01 5.85
CA GLU A 344 2.99 15.01 6.90
C GLU A 344 2.04 15.56 7.99
N MET A 345 1.00 14.79 8.31
CA MET A 345 0.07 15.11 9.39
C MET A 345 0.28 14.12 10.54
N SER A 346 0.53 14.64 11.74
CA SER A 346 0.61 13.84 12.95
C SER A 346 -0.75 13.75 13.63
N CYS A 347 -1.11 12.56 14.10
CA CYS A 347 -2.30 12.28 14.88
C CYS A 347 -1.91 11.56 16.17
N VAL A 348 -2.38 12.08 17.31
CA VAL A 348 -2.23 11.40 18.60
C VAL A 348 -3.29 10.30 18.67
N LEU A 349 -2.86 9.04 18.67
CA LEU A 349 -3.77 7.91 18.84
C LEU A 349 -4.01 7.60 20.32
N GLU A 350 -2.97 7.73 21.14
CA GLU A 350 -3.02 7.60 22.59
C GLU A 350 -2.10 8.65 23.22
N PRO A 351 -2.59 9.53 24.12
CA PRO A 351 -1.78 10.57 24.73
C PRO A 351 -0.69 10.00 25.64
N ALA A 352 0.42 10.72 25.80
CA ALA A 352 1.43 10.37 26.79
C ALA A 352 0.86 10.47 28.20
N GLN A 353 1.27 9.58 29.12
CA GLN A 353 0.81 9.60 30.50
C GLN A 353 1.91 10.15 31.41
N VAL A 354 1.59 11.23 32.13
CA VAL A 354 2.57 11.97 32.94
C VAL A 354 2.07 12.22 34.37
N VAL A 355 3.02 12.41 35.29
CA VAL A 355 2.80 13.09 36.57
C VAL A 355 3.36 14.49 36.44
N VAL A 356 2.63 15.50 36.92
CA VAL A 356 3.01 16.91 36.81
C VAL A 356 3.52 17.48 38.14
N GLN A 357 4.17 18.63 38.09
CA GLN A 357 4.58 19.36 39.28
C GLN A 357 3.39 20.04 39.97
N ALA A 358 3.49 20.31 41.26
CA ALA A 358 2.53 21.15 41.97
C ALA A 358 2.78 22.64 41.66
N LYS A 359 1.72 23.43 41.43
CA LYS A 359 1.82 24.87 41.11
C LYS A 359 2.59 25.71 42.13
N GLU A 360 2.62 25.29 43.38
CA GLU A 360 3.24 26.01 44.49
C GLU A 360 4.71 25.61 44.72
N SER A 361 5.22 24.62 43.97
CA SER A 361 6.59 24.11 44.12
C SER A 361 7.67 25.01 43.48
N LYS A 362 7.54 26.34 43.56
CA LYS A 362 8.52 27.30 42.98
C LYS A 362 9.94 27.18 43.55
N ASN A 363 10.14 26.41 44.63
CA ASN A 363 11.46 26.11 45.22
C ASN A 363 11.93 24.66 44.96
N SER A 364 11.29 23.94 44.05
CA SER A 364 11.62 22.55 43.74
C SER A 364 12.96 22.47 43.00
N SER A 365 14.00 22.05 43.71
CA SER A 365 15.29 21.64 43.12
C SER A 365 15.19 20.38 42.23
N TYR A 366 13.98 19.84 42.00
CA TYR A 366 13.75 18.68 41.14
C TYR A 366 13.89 19.01 39.64
N ALA A 367 13.91 20.29 39.25
CA ALA A 367 14.10 20.75 37.87
C ALA A 367 15.58 20.82 37.41
N THR A 368 16.47 20.08 38.06
CA THR A 368 17.81 19.85 37.51
C THR A 368 17.68 18.87 36.35
N LYS A 369 18.07 19.31 35.15
CA LYS A 369 18.20 18.50 33.92
C LYS A 369 18.70 17.11 34.30
N ASP A 370 17.91 16.09 34.01
CA ASP A 370 18.13 14.74 34.48
C ASP A 370 19.15 14.05 33.55
N PRO A 371 20.42 13.87 33.95
CA PRO A 371 21.41 13.24 33.08
C PRO A 371 21.10 11.76 32.84
N LEU A 372 20.16 11.16 33.60
CA LEU A 372 19.66 9.82 33.34
C LEU A 372 18.61 9.78 32.22
N ILE A 373 17.87 10.87 31.99
CA ILE A 373 17.04 10.99 30.79
C ILE A 373 17.97 11.17 29.58
N ASP A 374 19.06 11.93 29.70
CA ASP A 374 20.09 12.03 28.65
C ASP A 374 20.97 10.78 28.48
N LEU A 375 20.92 9.81 29.42
CA LEU A 375 21.59 8.51 29.29
C LEU A 375 20.64 7.39 28.83
N ILE A 376 19.32 7.61 28.88
CA ILE A 376 18.26 6.67 28.49
C ILE A 376 17.60 7.06 27.15
N LEU A 377 17.59 8.35 26.80
CA LEU A 377 17.48 8.87 25.43
C LEU A 377 18.84 8.79 24.73
#